data_AF-A0A9P6JCR9-F1
#
_entry.id   AF-A0A9P6JCR9-F1
#
_cell.length_a   1.000
_cell.length_b   1.000
_cell.length_c   1.000
_cell.angle_alpha   90.00
_cell.angle_beta   90.00
_cell.angle_gamma   90.00
#
_symmetry.space_group_name_H-M   'P 1'
#
loop_
_entity.id
_entity.type
_entity.pdbx_description
1 polymer ?
#
loop_
_entity_poly.entity_id
_entity_poly.type
_entity_poly.pdbx_seq_one_letter_code
_entity_poly.pdbx_strand_id
1 'polypeptide(L)'
;MIINEAAHGALKGEAFQVLTVEYNDLKAEPWILERRDEGVVISTPDKDFVSAIKGEAMLTPFEHKWSFEDAGDDVFKIKVPYEDQVLSWDEDSEKVYVLPAKGGNEQLWRVVRVIHYDRMYRQY
;
A
#
# COMPACT_ATOMS: atom_id res chain seq x y z
N MET A 1 -2.04 -5.16 20.47
CA MET A 1 -3.28 -5.08 19.68
C MET A 1 -2.80 -4.96 18.25
N ILE A 2 -2.41 -6.08 17.63
CA ILE A 2 -3.26 -7.05 16.94
C ILE A 2 -4.19 -6.29 16.01
N ILE A 3 -3.83 -6.29 14.72
CA ILE A 3 -4.68 -5.94 13.58
C ILE A 3 -6.05 -6.57 13.88
N ASN A 4 -7.00 -5.76 14.33
CA ASN A 4 -8.17 -6.23 15.07
C ASN A 4 -8.94 -7.25 14.22
N GLU A 5 -9.52 -8.25 14.88
CA GLU A 5 -9.98 -9.55 14.38
C GLU A 5 -10.95 -9.55 13.17
N ALA A 6 -11.33 -8.40 12.62
CA ALA A 6 -11.96 -8.30 11.30
C ALA A 6 -10.96 -8.52 10.13
N ALA A 7 -9.66 -8.35 10.35
CA ALA A 7 -8.61 -8.57 9.34
C ALA A 7 -7.95 -9.95 9.40
N HIS A 8 -8.24 -10.76 10.42
CA HIS A 8 -7.60 -12.06 10.61
C HIS A 8 -8.09 -13.17 9.66
N GLY A 9 -9.25 -13.00 9.03
CA GLY A 9 -9.82 -13.98 8.08
C GLY A 9 -9.59 -13.66 6.60
N ALA A 10 -8.93 -12.55 6.29
CA ALA A 10 -9.13 -11.82 5.04
C ALA A 10 -7.80 -11.43 4.36
N LEU A 11 -6.88 -12.40 4.21
CA LEU A 11 -5.58 -12.16 3.53
C LEU A 11 -5.24 -13.26 2.51
N LYS A 12 -6.27 -13.76 1.80
CA LYS A 12 -6.11 -14.47 0.53
C LYS A 12 -7.09 -13.91 -0.50
N GLY A 13 -6.59 -13.07 -1.40
CA GLY A 13 -7.33 -12.59 -2.58
C GLY A 13 -8.27 -11.40 -2.33
N GLU A 14 -8.03 -10.58 -1.31
CA GLU A 14 -8.80 -9.35 -1.09
C GLU A 14 -8.06 -8.12 -1.62
N ALA A 15 -8.78 -7.27 -2.35
CA ALA A 15 -8.25 -5.99 -2.82
C ALA A 15 -8.42 -4.94 -1.72
N PHE A 16 -7.33 -4.25 -1.40
CA PHE A 16 -7.34 -3.09 -0.54
C PHE A 16 -7.12 -1.84 -1.39
N GLN A 17 -7.23 -0.66 -0.80
CA GLN A 17 -6.89 0.61 -1.40
C GLN A 17 -5.99 1.32 -0.42
N VAL A 18 -4.84 1.77 -0.92
CA VAL A 18 -3.89 2.58 -0.19
C VAL A 18 -4.16 4.02 -0.58
N LEU A 19 -4.74 4.77 0.35
CA LEU A 19 -5.09 6.17 0.16
C LEU A 19 -4.13 7.02 0.96
N THR A 20 -3.66 8.13 0.41
CA THR A 20 -2.98 9.13 1.23
C THR A 20 -3.98 9.71 2.23
N VAL A 21 -3.54 10.06 3.44
CA VAL A 21 -4.44 10.54 4.50
C VAL A 21 -5.11 11.88 4.16
N GLU A 22 -4.51 12.69 3.28
CA GLU A 22 -5.01 14.01 2.88
C GLU A 22 -5.58 14.06 1.45
N TYR A 23 -5.05 13.27 0.51
CA TYR A 23 -5.48 13.27 -0.89
C TYR A 23 -6.36 12.04 -1.13
N ASN A 24 -7.64 12.22 -0.79
CA ASN A 24 -8.76 11.30 -1.03
C ASN A 24 -9.08 11.19 -2.53
N ASP A 25 -8.07 11.09 -3.39
CA ASP A 25 -8.30 11.05 -4.83
C ASP A 25 -8.73 9.64 -5.23
N LEU A 26 -10.05 9.44 -5.31
CA LEU A 26 -10.75 8.24 -5.80
C LEU A 26 -10.35 7.84 -7.25
N LYS A 27 -9.38 8.54 -7.84
CA LYS A 27 -8.83 8.30 -9.18
C LYS A 27 -7.59 7.41 -9.18
N ALA A 28 -6.92 7.23 -8.04
CA ALA A 28 -5.79 6.31 -7.96
C ALA A 28 -6.29 4.85 -8.11
N GLU A 29 -5.67 4.10 -9.02
CA GLU A 29 -6.00 2.69 -9.20
C GLU A 29 -5.77 1.92 -7.88
N PRO A 30 -6.68 1.00 -7.52
CA PRO A 30 -6.60 0.29 -6.25
C PRO A 30 -5.35 -0.60 -6.18
N TRP A 31 -4.53 -0.44 -5.15
CA TRP A 31 -3.45 -1.39 -4.87
C TRP A 31 -3.94 -2.58 -4.05
N ILE A 32 -3.76 -3.78 -4.60
CA ILE A 32 -4.04 -5.04 -3.93
C ILE A 32 -2.91 -5.33 -2.94
N LEU A 33 -3.27 -5.69 -1.71
CA LEU A 33 -2.34 -6.06 -0.66
C LEU A 33 -2.49 -7.55 -0.40
N GLU A 34 -1.38 -8.29 -0.54
CA GLU A 34 -1.36 -9.72 -0.26
C GLU A 34 -0.30 -10.06 0.80
N ARG A 35 -0.73 -10.68 1.91
CA ARG A 35 0.22 -11.14 2.92
C ARG A 35 0.98 -12.36 2.41
N ARG A 36 2.29 -12.35 2.63
CA ARG A 36 3.24 -13.42 2.39
C ARG A 36 3.96 -13.77 3.69
N ASP A 37 4.71 -14.86 3.71
CA ASP A 37 5.38 -15.37 4.92
C ASP A 37 6.33 -14.34 5.57
N GLU A 38 6.91 -13.43 4.77
CA GLU A 38 7.93 -12.47 5.22
C GLU A 38 7.52 -10.99 5.01
N GLY A 39 6.23 -10.69 4.78
CA GLY A 39 5.76 -9.31 4.60
C GLY A 39 4.46 -9.20 3.82
N VAL A 40 4.18 -8.01 3.31
CA VAL A 40 3.03 -7.74 2.44
C VAL A 40 3.55 -7.36 1.05
N VAL A 41 3.02 -8.00 0.02
CA VAL A 41 3.26 -7.62 -1.37
C VAL A 41 2.14 -6.68 -1.78
N ILE A 42 2.51 -5.62 -2.49
CA ILE A 42 1.59 -4.61 -3.02
C ILE A 42 1.60 -4.74 -4.55
N SER A 43 0.44 -4.88 -5.19
CA SER A 43 0.32 -5.00 -6.63
C SER A 43 -0.85 -4.20 -7.20
N THR A 44 -0.85 -3.94 -8.50
CA THR A 44 -2.00 -3.41 -9.24
C THR A 44 -2.98 -4.53 -9.63
N PRO A 45 -4.19 -4.19 -10.09
CA PRO A 45 -5.13 -5.12 -10.70
C PRO A 45 -4.55 -6.00 -11.79
N ASP A 46 -3.69 -5.41 -12.61
CA ASP A 46 -3.03 -6.06 -13.75
C ASP A 46 -1.82 -6.91 -13.33
N LYS A 47 -1.60 -7.04 -12.01
CA LYS A 47 -0.57 -7.86 -11.35
C LYS A 47 0.87 -7.37 -11.50
N ASP A 48 1.08 -6.10 -11.83
CA ASP A 48 2.39 -5.48 -11.62
C ASP A 48 2.58 -5.17 -10.13
N PHE A 49 3.79 -5.35 -9.62
CA PHE A 49 4.13 -5.13 -8.23
C PHE A 49 4.67 -3.73 -7.98
N VAL A 50 4.23 -3.10 -6.89
CA VAL A 50 4.80 -1.85 -6.39
C VAL A 50 6.10 -2.18 -5.66
N SER A 51 7.21 -1.72 -6.21
CA SER A 51 8.56 -2.08 -5.77
C SER A 51 9.43 -0.85 -5.59
N ALA A 52 10.24 -0.85 -4.52
CA ALA A 52 11.23 0.19 -4.30
C ALA A 52 12.39 0.04 -5.29
N ILE A 53 12.56 1.00 -6.20
CA ILE A 53 13.67 1.06 -7.13
C ILE A 53 14.31 2.45 -7.04
N LYS A 54 15.59 2.49 -6.63
CA LYS A 54 16.39 3.73 -6.57
C LYS A 54 15.71 4.90 -5.83
N GLY A 55 14.95 4.61 -4.79
CA GLY A 55 14.24 5.63 -3.99
C GLY A 55 12.86 6.02 -4.53
N GLU A 56 12.36 5.37 -5.57
CA GLU A 56 11.00 5.53 -6.09
C GLU A 56 10.18 4.25 -5.90
N ALA A 57 8.87 4.38 -5.70
CA ALA A 57 7.96 3.25 -5.79
C ALA A 57 7.49 3.12 -7.24
N MET A 58 7.85 2.02 -7.90
CA MET A 58 7.58 1.79 -9.32
C MET A 58 6.80 0.50 -9.52
N LEU A 59 6.05 0.43 -10.63
CA LEU A 59 5.43 -0.82 -11.08
C LEU A 59 6.47 -1.70 -11.78
N THR A 60 6.57 -2.96 -11.34
CA THR A 60 7.60 -3.89 -11.78
C THR A 60 7.07 -5.32 -11.79
N PRO A 61 7.68 -6.23 -12.57
CA PRO A 61 7.33 -7.65 -12.51
C PRO A 61 7.88 -8.38 -11.27
N PHE A 62 8.59 -7.68 -10.37
CA PHE A 62 9.27 -8.30 -9.24
C PHE A 62 8.56 -7.96 -7.94
N GLU A 63 8.28 -8.97 -7.12
CA GLU A 63 7.71 -8.75 -5.79
C GLU A 63 8.69 -7.97 -4.91
N HIS A 64 8.19 -6.91 -4.28
CA HIS A 64 8.84 -6.26 -3.15
C HIS A 64 8.01 -6.51 -1.90
N LYS A 65 8.66 -6.93 -0.82
CA LYS A 65 7.99 -7.16 0.46
C LYS A 65 8.03 -5.88 1.26
N TRP A 66 6.87 -5.42 1.70
CA TRP A 66 6.70 -4.24 2.52
C TRP A 66 6.32 -4.62 3.94
N SER A 67 6.74 -3.80 4.91
CA SER A 67 6.30 -3.89 6.29
C SER A 67 5.28 -2.78 6.58
N PHE A 68 4.25 -3.08 7.37
CA PHE A 68 3.22 -2.11 7.76
C PHE A 68 3.37 -1.83 9.25
N GLU A 69 3.63 -0.57 9.59
CA GLU A 69 3.69 -0.08 10.96
C GLU A 69 2.42 0.71 11.25
N ASP A 70 1.64 0.26 12.23
CA ASP A 70 0.38 0.88 12.64
C ASP A 70 0.65 2.27 13.25
N ALA A 71 -0.06 3.27 12.72
CA ALA A 71 -0.02 4.66 13.20
C ALA A 71 -1.34 5.07 13.89
N GLY A 72 -2.30 4.16 14.05
CA GLY A 72 -3.62 4.39 14.62
C GLY A 72 -4.69 4.74 13.57
N ASP A 73 -5.97 4.59 13.93
CA ASP A 73 -7.12 5.01 13.11
C ASP A 73 -7.12 4.51 11.64
N ASP A 74 -6.74 3.24 11.45
CA ASP A 74 -6.59 2.58 10.13
C ASP A 74 -5.54 3.24 9.21
N VAL A 75 -4.60 3.98 9.81
CA VAL A 75 -3.46 4.61 9.15
C VAL A 75 -2.18 3.84 9.44
N PHE A 76 -1.33 3.71 8.43
CA PHE A 76 -0.10 2.93 8.47
C PHE A 76 1.06 3.69 7.84
N LYS A 77 2.27 3.42 8.33
CA LYS A 77 3.51 3.66 7.56
C LYS A 77 3.86 2.38 6.82
N ILE A 78 4.11 2.50 5.52
CA ILE A 78 4.53 1.39 4.66
C ILE A 78 6.05 1.48 4.50
N LYS A 79 6.79 0.47 4.96
CA LYS A 79 8.25 0.51 5.14
C LYS A 79 8.95 -0.50 4.26
N VAL A 80 10.14 -0.14 3.78
CA VAL A 80 11.10 -1.12 3.28
C VAL A 80 11.62 -1.93 4.47
N PRO A 81 11.58 -3.27 4.43
CA PRO A 81 12.05 -4.09 5.54
C PRO A 81 13.52 -3.83 5.85
N TYR A 82 13.85 -3.74 7.15
CA TYR A 82 15.21 -3.54 7.66
C TYR A 82 15.89 -2.22 7.27
N GLU A 83 15.19 -1.32 6.58
CA GLU A 83 15.65 0.01 6.25
C GLU A 83 14.79 1.07 6.96
N ASP A 84 15.37 2.25 7.22
CA ASP A 84 14.63 3.39 7.78
C ASP A 84 13.98 4.23 6.67
N GLN A 85 13.39 3.54 5.68
CA GLN A 85 12.76 4.14 4.51
C GLN A 85 11.28 3.75 4.42
N VAL A 86 10.45 4.71 4.02
CA VAL A 86 9.00 4.59 3.97
C VAL A 86 8.43 5.14 2.68
N LEU A 87 7.33 4.55 2.25
CA LEU A 87 6.52 5.02 1.14
C LEU A 87 6.02 6.43 1.47
N SER A 88 6.29 7.38 0.59
CA SER A 88 6.02 8.80 0.78
C SER A 88 5.37 9.36 -0.48
N TRP A 89 4.23 10.02 -0.33
CA TRP A 89 3.60 10.76 -1.42
C TRP A 89 4.32 12.10 -1.62
N ASP A 90 4.47 12.51 -2.87
CA ASP A 90 4.94 13.84 -3.22
C ASP A 90 3.84 14.55 -4.01
N GLU A 91 3.28 15.62 -3.42
CA GLU A 91 2.17 16.37 -4.01
C GLU A 91 2.59 17.07 -5.31
N ASP A 92 3.81 17.62 -5.36
CA ASP A 92 4.28 18.42 -6.50
C ASP A 92 4.42 17.59 -7.78
N SER A 93 4.94 16.36 -7.66
CA SER A 93 5.13 15.46 -8.79
C SER A 93 4.00 14.44 -8.98
N GLU A 94 3.05 14.39 -8.03
CA GLU A 94 1.98 13.38 -7.97
C GLU A 94 2.53 11.94 -8.04
N LYS A 95 3.65 11.70 -7.35
CA LYS A 95 4.34 10.41 -7.35
C LYS A 95 4.58 9.87 -5.97
N VAL A 96 4.91 8.59 -5.93
CA VAL A 96 5.23 7.86 -4.70
C VAL A 96 6.72 7.55 -4.68
N TYR A 97 7.37 8.01 -3.62
CA TYR A 97 8.78 7.82 -3.35
C TYR A 97 9.01 6.89 -2.17
N VAL A 98 10.25 6.45 -2.04
CA VAL A 98 10.75 5.71 -0.89
C VAL A 98 11.81 6.58 -0.25
N LEU A 99 11.43 7.25 0.84
CA LEU A 99 12.24 8.28 1.50
C LEU A 99 12.52 7.92 2.95
N PRO A 100 13.54 8.52 3.59
CA PRO A 100 13.76 8.36 5.02
C PRO A 100 12.50 8.69 5.85
N ALA A 101 12.27 7.92 6.91
CA ALA A 101 11.16 8.18 7.83
C ALA A 101 11.39 9.52 8.57
N LYS A 102 10.51 10.51 8.35
CA LYS A 102 10.55 11.83 9.00
C LYS A 102 9.25 12.22 9.70
N GLY A 103 8.21 11.39 9.61
CA GLY A 103 6.99 11.52 10.42
C GLY A 103 5.95 12.53 9.91
N GLY A 104 5.94 12.83 8.62
CA GLY A 104 4.93 13.69 7.98
C GLY A 104 3.71 12.92 7.46
N ASN A 105 2.60 13.64 7.24
CA ASN A 105 1.33 13.07 6.76
C ASN A 105 1.45 12.43 5.36
N GLU A 106 2.40 12.89 4.56
CA GLU A 106 2.73 12.32 3.26
C GLU A 106 3.32 10.91 3.35
N GLN A 107 3.76 10.49 4.54
CA GLN A 107 4.28 9.15 4.82
C GLN A 107 3.25 8.25 5.51
N LEU A 108 2.01 8.74 5.64
CA LEU A 108 0.91 8.06 6.27
C LEU A 108 -0.12 7.62 5.23
N TRP A 109 -0.53 6.36 5.34
CA TRP A 109 -1.35 5.69 4.35
C TRP A 109 -2.54 5.05 5.03
N ARG A 110 -3.74 5.43 4.62
CA ARG A 110 -4.96 4.75 5.04
C ARG A 110 -5.17 3.52 4.17
N VAL A 111 -5.33 2.36 4.81
CA VAL A 111 -5.61 1.10 4.11
C VAL A 111 -7.11 0.82 4.23
N VAL A 112 -7.83 0.94 3.12
CA VAL A 112 -9.27 0.74 3.06
C VAL A 112 -9.58 -0.56 2.32
N ARG A 113 -10.46 -1.40 2.86
CA ARG A 113 -10.90 -2.61 2.17
C ARG A 113 -11.86 -2.27 1.02
N VAL A 114 -11.59 -2.78 -0.19
CA VAL A 114 -12.47 -2.57 -1.35
C VAL A 114 -13.46 -3.72 -1.46
N ILE A 115 -14.70 -3.49 -1.03
CA ILE A 115 -15.75 -4.54 -0.94
C ILE A 115 -16.38 -4.86 -2.32
N HIS A 116 -16.02 -4.16 -3.40
CA HIS A 116 -16.67 -4.27 -4.73
C HIS A 116 -15.68 -4.43 -5.91
N TYR A 117 -14.56 -5.12 -5.69
CA TYR A 117 -13.56 -5.34 -6.74
C TYR A 117 -14.09 -6.14 -7.95
N ASP A 118 -14.96 -7.12 -7.71
CA ASP A 118 -15.47 -8.06 -8.73
C ASP A 118 -16.39 -7.43 -9.80
N ARG A 119 -16.95 -6.24 -9.56
CA ARG A 119 -17.94 -5.62 -10.46
C ARG A 119 -17.35 -4.66 -11.49
N MET A 120 -16.14 -4.12 -11.24
CA MET A 120 -15.54 -3.08 -12.10
C MET A 120 -14.50 -3.65 -13.08
N TYR A 121 -13.83 -4.75 -12.76
CA TYR A 121 -12.67 -5.23 -13.54
C TYR A 121 -12.84 -6.60 -14.20
N ARG A 122 -14.03 -7.21 -14.15
CA ARG A 122 -14.34 -8.53 -14.74
C ARG A 122 -15.14 -8.47 -16.05
N GLN A 123 -14.99 -7.38 -16.82
CA GLN A 123 -15.64 -7.22 -18.12
C GLN A 123 -14.66 -7.05 -19.30
N TYR A 124 -13.51 -7.72 -19.33
CA TYR A 124 -12.77 -7.94 -20.58
C TYR A 124 -12.06 -9.29 -20.57
#